data_AF-A0A847YVY3-F1
#
_entry.id   AF-A0A847YVY3-F1
#
_cell.length_a   1.000
_cell.length_b   1.000
_cell.length_c   1.000
_cell.angle_alpha   90.00
_cell.angle_beta   90.00
_cell.angle_gamma   90.00
#
_symmetry.space_group_name_H-M   'P 1'
#
loop_
_entity.id
_entity.type
_entity.pdbx_description
1 polymer ?
#
loop_
_entity_poly.entity_id
_entity_poly.type
_entity_poly.pdbx_seq_one_letter_code
_entity_poly.pdbx_strand_id
1 'polypeptide(L)'
;MNGIAVDPEFAALIPPLTFDERTQLENNVLAEGIREPLTVWQGILLDGHNRYALAQKHGLQYATREAAVADRNAARKWIINNQLGRRNLSPTAASYLRGKLYEAEKKAEGRPEKLAQNDLVSGPTAQRMATATGVSEATIKRDAAFAVAVDAIAETVGEEARSEILSRDAKVTKQEVVALGKTATAEPAKARAAWEQLKSKPDEDDAPKAHVANNSGDNEWYTPPEYITAARQVMGGIDLDPASSETANATVCAATYYTAEDNGLTKQWAGCVWMNPPYAQPLVQEFAEKLVADLPNITQAIVLVNNATETRWFQALAGACAAICFPAGRVRFWAPDKVSAPLQGQAVLYFGDDAPAFTQAFAGFGVVVIRA
;
A
#
# COMPACT_ATOMS: atom_id res chain seq x y z
N MET A 1 35.23 17.31 -25.55
CA MET A 1 33.84 16.81 -25.58
C MET A 1 32.94 18.00 -25.30
N ASN A 2 31.95 18.28 -26.14
CA ASN A 2 30.99 19.34 -25.85
C ASN A 2 30.28 18.98 -24.53
N GLY A 3 30.37 19.86 -23.54
CA GLY A 3 29.77 19.63 -22.23
C GLY A 3 28.25 19.49 -22.36
N ILE A 4 27.68 18.48 -21.69
CA ILE A 4 26.23 18.33 -21.61
C ILE A 4 25.72 19.33 -20.58
N ALA A 5 24.70 20.12 -20.93
CA ALA A 5 24.04 21.02 -20.00
C ALA A 5 23.06 20.24 -19.11
N VAL A 6 23.10 20.48 -17.80
CA VAL A 6 22.09 19.98 -16.86
C VAL A 6 21.08 21.08 -16.60
N ASP A 7 19.86 20.86 -17.08
CA ASP A 7 18.77 21.78 -16.85
C ASP A 7 18.13 21.50 -15.48
N PRO A 8 18.05 22.49 -14.56
CA PRO A 8 17.51 22.27 -13.22
C PRO A 8 16.07 21.76 -13.21
N GLU A 9 15.24 22.18 -14.16
CA GLU A 9 13.85 21.74 -14.26
C GLU A 9 13.77 20.26 -14.66
N PHE A 10 14.63 19.82 -15.59
CA PHE A 10 14.68 18.42 -16.02
C PHE A 10 15.30 17.53 -14.96
N ALA A 11 16.35 17.99 -14.28
CA ALA A 11 16.98 17.28 -13.18
C ALA A 11 15.98 17.03 -12.03
N ALA A 12 15.14 18.02 -11.70
CA ALA A 12 14.10 17.90 -10.68
C ALA A 12 13.02 16.84 -10.99
N LEU A 13 12.88 16.42 -12.25
CA LEU A 13 11.94 15.37 -12.67
C LEU A 13 12.54 13.96 -12.53
N ILE A 14 13.80 13.85 -12.14
CA ILE A 14 14.44 12.56 -11.90
C ILE A 14 14.32 12.23 -10.41
N PRO A 15 13.52 11.21 -10.04
CA PRO A 15 13.46 10.77 -8.66
C PRO A 15 14.87 10.39 -8.16
N PRO A 16 15.24 10.80 -6.93
CA PRO A 16 16.54 10.48 -6.37
C PRO A 16 16.68 8.97 -6.18
N LEU A 17 17.91 8.48 -6.27
CA LEU A 17 18.25 7.11 -5.87
C LEU A 17 18.41 7.06 -4.35
N THR A 18 18.04 5.94 -3.75
CA THR A 18 18.44 5.60 -2.38
C THR A 18 19.97 5.48 -2.27
N PHE A 19 20.49 5.51 -1.04
CA PHE A 19 21.92 5.35 -0.79
C PHE A 19 22.47 4.04 -1.39
N ASP A 20 21.75 2.94 -1.19
CA ASP A 20 22.14 1.62 -1.70
C ASP A 20 22.06 1.56 -3.23
N GLU A 21 20.99 2.09 -3.85
CA GLU A 21 20.86 2.15 -5.31
C GLU A 21 21.97 3.00 -5.94
N ARG A 22 22.34 4.11 -5.30
CA ARG A 22 23.44 4.97 -5.75
C ARG A 22 24.78 4.26 -5.63
N THR A 23 25.02 3.59 -4.50
CA THR A 23 26.26 2.83 -4.24
C THR A 23 26.40 1.68 -5.24
N GLN A 24 25.32 0.93 -5.48
CA GLN A 24 25.31 -0.15 -6.44
C GLN A 24 25.53 0.37 -7.87
N LEU A 25 24.89 1.48 -8.26
CA LEU A 25 25.12 2.11 -9.56
C LEU A 25 26.59 2.55 -9.72
N GLU A 26 27.16 3.16 -8.69
CA GLU A 26 28.56 3.61 -8.70
C GLU A 26 29.53 2.43 -8.87
N ASN A 27 29.33 1.34 -8.12
CA ASN A 27 30.13 0.12 -8.26
C ASN A 27 30.04 -0.47 -9.68
N ASN A 28 28.82 -0.56 -10.25
CA ASN A 28 28.62 -1.08 -11.60
C ASN A 28 29.30 -0.21 -12.66
N VAL A 29 29.19 1.12 -12.53
CA VAL A 29 29.78 2.08 -13.47
C VAL A 29 31.30 2.08 -13.38
N LEU A 30 31.88 1.88 -12.21
CA LEU A 30 33.33 1.75 -12.04
C LEU A 30 33.86 0.42 -12.61
N ALA A 31 33.10 -0.67 -12.46
CA ALA A 31 33.51 -1.99 -12.94
C ALA A 31 33.39 -2.13 -14.47
N GLU A 32 32.32 -1.61 -15.06
CA GLU A 32 31.96 -1.88 -16.46
C GLU A 32 31.91 -0.63 -17.34
N GLY A 33 32.10 0.56 -16.77
CA GLY A 33 31.87 1.83 -17.46
C GLY A 33 30.39 2.15 -17.66
N ILE A 34 30.11 3.25 -18.36
CA ILE A 34 28.75 3.65 -18.70
C ILE A 34 28.32 2.93 -19.98
N ARG A 35 27.63 1.80 -19.82
CA ARG A 35 27.15 0.94 -20.93
C ARG A 35 26.09 1.63 -21.78
N GLU A 36 25.06 2.14 -21.13
CA GLU A 36 23.93 2.80 -21.79
C GLU A 36 24.26 4.27 -22.08
N PRO A 37 24.08 4.75 -23.33
CA PRO A 37 24.29 6.16 -23.66
C PRO A 37 23.43 7.11 -22.82
N LEU A 38 23.95 8.32 -22.57
CA LEU A 38 23.19 9.42 -22.00
C LEU A 38 22.23 9.98 -23.05
N THR A 39 20.97 10.20 -22.69
CA THR A 39 19.99 10.76 -23.64
C THR A 39 19.96 12.27 -23.51
N VAL A 40 20.18 12.97 -24.62
CA VAL A 40 20.25 14.44 -24.68
C VAL A 40 19.26 15.01 -25.71
N TRP A 41 18.92 16.29 -25.56
CA TRP A 41 18.16 17.07 -26.53
C TRP A 41 18.76 18.47 -26.63
N GLN A 42 19.23 18.85 -27.82
CA GLN A 42 19.92 20.12 -28.07
C GLN A 42 21.08 20.37 -27.08
N GLY A 43 21.80 19.31 -26.71
CA GLY A 43 22.90 19.35 -25.74
C GLY A 43 22.47 19.39 -24.26
N ILE A 44 21.17 19.33 -23.96
CA ILE A 44 20.61 19.28 -22.61
C ILE A 44 20.36 17.82 -22.20
N LEU A 45 20.74 17.43 -20.99
CA LEU A 45 20.51 16.07 -20.47
C LEU A 45 19.03 15.80 -20.20
N LEU A 46 18.48 14.73 -20.80
CA LEU A 46 17.11 14.25 -20.52
C LEU A 46 17.10 13.02 -19.62
N ASP A 47 17.95 12.02 -19.88
CA ASP A 47 18.06 10.81 -19.05
C ASP A 47 19.53 10.37 -18.89
N GLY A 48 19.83 9.80 -17.73
CA GLY A 48 21.18 9.41 -17.34
C GLY A 48 21.84 10.37 -16.35
N HIS A 49 21.08 11.26 -15.69
CA HIS A 49 21.58 12.21 -14.69
C HIS A 49 22.53 11.60 -13.66
N ASN A 50 22.18 10.46 -13.04
CA ASN A 50 23.05 9.78 -12.07
C ASN A 50 24.35 9.25 -12.71
N ARG A 51 24.25 8.69 -13.93
CA ARG A 51 25.41 8.20 -14.69
C ARG A 51 26.32 9.37 -15.09
N TYR A 52 25.75 10.49 -15.51
CA TYR A 52 26.50 11.69 -15.87
C TYR A 52 27.23 12.28 -14.65
N ALA A 53 26.59 12.36 -13.50
CA ALA A 53 27.23 12.80 -12.26
C ALA A 53 28.43 11.92 -11.88
N LEU A 54 28.29 10.59 -12.02
CA LEU A 54 29.39 9.64 -11.81
C LEU A 54 30.49 9.77 -12.87
N ALA A 55 30.14 10.03 -14.13
CA ALA A 55 31.10 10.29 -15.18
C ALA A 55 31.97 11.51 -14.87
N GLN A 56 31.34 12.60 -14.42
CA GLN A 56 32.05 13.81 -14.01
C GLN A 56 32.93 13.56 -12.78
N LYS A 57 32.41 12.81 -11.78
CA LYS A 57 33.14 12.50 -10.55
C LYS A 57 34.40 11.66 -10.80
N HIS A 58 34.32 10.67 -11.69
CA HIS A 58 35.36 9.66 -11.90
C HIS A 58 36.12 9.81 -13.22
N GLY A 59 35.83 10.85 -14.00
CA GLY A 59 36.47 11.08 -15.31
C GLY A 59 36.16 10.01 -16.34
N LEU A 60 34.98 9.39 -16.28
CA LEU A 60 34.62 8.26 -17.14
C LEU A 60 34.15 8.74 -18.52
N GLN A 61 34.45 7.95 -19.53
CA GLN A 61 33.92 8.15 -20.87
C GLN A 61 32.44 7.74 -20.95
N TYR A 62 31.69 8.42 -21.80
CA TYR A 62 30.29 8.14 -22.06
C TYR A 62 29.93 8.46 -23.51
N ALA A 63 28.94 7.74 -24.03
CA ALA A 63 28.29 8.07 -25.29
C ALA A 63 27.01 8.88 -25.05
N THR A 64 26.61 9.68 -26.04
CA THR A 64 25.32 10.38 -26.04
C THR A 64 24.44 9.88 -27.19
N ARG A 65 23.13 9.94 -26.99
CA ARG A 65 22.12 9.77 -28.05
C ARG A 65 21.15 10.94 -28.03
N GLU A 66 20.77 11.43 -29.21
CA GLU A 66 19.81 12.52 -29.35
C GLU A 66 18.37 11.99 -29.27
N ALA A 67 17.52 12.62 -28.45
CA ALA A 67 16.11 12.33 -28.41
C ALA A 67 15.35 13.15 -29.46
N ALA A 68 14.48 12.48 -30.22
CA ALA A 68 13.56 13.14 -31.15
C ALA A 68 12.38 13.77 -30.38
N VAL A 69 12.60 14.95 -29.79
CA VAL A 69 11.58 15.75 -29.10
C VAL A 69 11.52 17.15 -29.71
N ALA A 70 10.30 17.64 -29.96
CA ALA A 70 10.08 18.85 -30.76
C ALA A 70 10.42 20.15 -30.01
N ASP A 71 10.05 20.20 -28.73
CA ASP A 71 10.19 21.40 -27.90
C ASP A 71 10.44 21.01 -26.43
N ARG A 72 10.60 22.03 -25.59
CA ARG A 72 10.90 21.87 -24.16
C ARG A 72 9.77 21.14 -23.40
N ASN A 73 8.51 21.34 -23.80
CA ASN A 73 7.37 20.68 -23.18
C ASN A 73 7.33 19.19 -23.58
N ALA A 74 7.60 18.87 -24.84
CA ALA A 74 7.76 17.51 -25.32
C ALA A 74 8.93 16.80 -24.62
N ALA A 75 10.06 17.48 -24.41
CA ALA A 75 11.18 16.97 -23.63
C ALA A 75 10.77 16.65 -22.18
N ARG A 76 10.02 17.54 -21.52
CA ARG A 76 9.47 17.30 -20.17
C ARG A 76 8.59 16.06 -20.11
N LYS A 77 7.64 15.93 -21.04
CA LYS A 77 6.74 14.77 -21.12
C LYS A 77 7.54 13.49 -21.39
N TRP A 78 8.55 13.56 -22.25
CA TRP A 78 9.44 12.44 -22.54
C TRP A 78 10.16 11.97 -21.28
N ILE A 79 10.74 12.89 -20.49
CA ILE A 79 11.42 12.55 -19.23
C ILE A 79 10.44 11.85 -18.28
N ILE A 80 9.28 12.46 -18.03
CA ILE A 80 8.28 11.93 -17.10
C ILE A 80 7.83 10.52 -17.52
N ASN A 81 7.50 10.32 -18.80
CA ASN A 81 7.07 9.02 -19.29
C ASN A 81 8.18 7.97 -19.19
N ASN A 82 9.43 8.34 -19.48
CA ASN A 82 10.58 7.46 -19.31
C ASN A 82 10.79 7.08 -17.84
N GLN A 83 10.59 8.00 -16.89
CA GLN A 83 10.67 7.71 -15.46
C GLN A 83 9.52 6.81 -14.99
N LEU A 84 8.27 7.07 -15.43
CA LEU A 84 7.09 6.26 -15.09
C LEU A 84 7.20 4.81 -15.58
N GLY A 85 7.97 4.54 -16.63
CA GLY A 85 8.26 3.19 -17.12
C GLY A 85 9.29 2.40 -16.29
N ARG A 86 9.93 3.00 -15.28
CA ARG A 86 10.91 2.31 -14.43
C ARG A 86 10.23 1.27 -13.53
N ARG A 87 10.67 0.02 -13.62
CA ARG A 87 10.17 -1.10 -12.77
C ARG A 87 10.33 -0.87 -11.27
N ASN A 88 11.32 -0.05 -10.89
CA ASN A 88 11.72 0.22 -9.51
C ASN A 88 11.30 1.62 -9.04
N LEU A 89 10.28 2.24 -9.63
CA LEU A 89 9.81 3.56 -9.20
C LEU A 89 8.98 3.47 -7.92
N SER A 90 9.24 4.35 -6.93
CA SER A 90 8.41 4.39 -5.71
C SER A 90 6.97 4.85 -6.03
N PRO A 91 5.94 4.35 -5.32
CA PRO A 91 4.56 4.81 -5.53
C PRO A 91 4.41 6.33 -5.37
N THR A 92 5.17 6.93 -4.45
CA THR A 92 5.17 8.37 -4.18
C THR A 92 5.80 9.16 -5.33
N ALA A 93 6.95 8.71 -5.86
CA ALA A 93 7.57 9.31 -7.04
C ALA A 93 6.69 9.18 -8.28
N ALA A 94 6.05 8.02 -8.50
CA ALA A 94 5.09 7.84 -9.58
C ALA A 94 3.91 8.82 -9.48
N SER A 95 3.45 9.10 -8.27
CA SER A 95 2.36 10.05 -8.01
C SER A 95 2.78 11.49 -8.28
N TYR A 96 3.98 11.88 -7.83
CA TYR A 96 4.56 13.18 -8.15
C TYR A 96 4.66 13.39 -9.67
N LEU A 97 5.21 12.41 -10.39
CA LEU A 97 5.39 12.47 -11.84
C LEU A 97 4.07 12.55 -12.62
N ARG A 98 3.06 11.75 -12.24
CA ARG A 98 1.70 11.87 -12.81
C ARG A 98 1.11 13.26 -12.57
N GLY A 99 1.28 13.81 -11.37
CA GLY A 99 0.85 15.16 -11.04
C GLY A 99 1.52 16.23 -11.89
N LYS A 100 2.85 16.14 -12.07
CA LYS A 100 3.62 17.07 -12.92
C LYS A 100 3.19 16.99 -14.39
N LEU A 101 2.91 15.80 -14.89
CA LEU A 101 2.40 15.61 -16.25
C LEU A 101 1.02 16.26 -16.41
N TYR A 102 0.12 16.06 -15.44
CA TYR A 102 -1.21 16.68 -15.46
C TYR A 102 -1.14 18.21 -15.44
N GLU A 103 -0.33 18.79 -14.56
CA GLU A 103 -0.16 20.24 -14.48
C GLU A 103 0.45 20.84 -15.75
N ALA A 104 1.32 20.10 -16.44
CA ALA A 104 1.87 20.51 -17.73
C ALA A 104 0.81 20.48 -18.86
N GLU A 105 -0.03 19.43 -18.91
CA GLU A 105 -1.07 19.31 -19.94
C GLU A 105 -2.23 20.28 -19.71
N LYS A 106 -2.69 20.43 -18.47
CA LYS A 106 -3.77 21.36 -18.11
C LYS A 106 -3.43 22.82 -18.45
N LYS A 107 -2.16 23.23 -18.34
CA LYS A 107 -1.72 24.58 -18.70
C LYS A 107 -1.64 24.81 -20.22
N ALA A 108 -1.46 23.75 -21.01
CA ALA A 108 -1.47 23.82 -22.47
C ALA A 108 -2.91 23.93 -23.02
N GLU A 109 -3.89 23.35 -22.32
CA GLU A 109 -5.33 23.50 -22.59
C GLU A 109 -5.85 24.82 -21.98
N GLY A 110 -5.49 25.97 -22.57
CA GLY A 110 -6.29 27.18 -22.42
C GLY A 110 -7.75 26.92 -22.85
N ARG A 111 -8.71 27.64 -22.24
CA ARG A 111 -10.18 27.55 -22.48
C ARG A 111 -10.49 27.12 -23.93
N PRO A 112 -11.25 26.03 -24.16
CA PRO A 112 -11.31 25.40 -25.48
C PRO A 112 -11.88 26.35 -26.53
N GLU A 113 -11.08 26.68 -27.54
CA GLU A 113 -11.62 27.06 -28.85
C GLU A 113 -12.30 25.82 -29.43
N LYS A 114 -13.51 26.01 -29.97
CA LYS A 114 -14.38 24.97 -30.51
C LYS A 114 -13.59 23.95 -31.34
N LEU A 115 -13.55 22.69 -30.91
CA LEU A 115 -12.96 21.61 -31.69
C LEU A 115 -13.94 21.14 -32.77
N ALA A 116 -13.46 21.13 -34.02
CA ALA A 116 -14.10 20.49 -35.15
C ALA A 116 -13.94 18.95 -35.07
N GLN A 117 -14.87 18.25 -35.73
CA GLN A 117 -15.04 16.81 -35.70
C GLN A 117 -13.84 16.01 -36.25
N ASN A 118 -13.67 14.82 -35.65
CA ASN A 118 -12.91 13.64 -36.07
C ASN A 118 -11.38 13.67 -35.86
N ASP A 119 -10.94 13.34 -34.64
CA ASP A 119 -10.09 12.16 -34.39
C ASP A 119 -9.96 11.85 -32.89
N LEU A 120 -9.59 10.61 -32.58
CA LEU A 120 -9.91 9.84 -31.38
C LEU A 120 -9.17 10.28 -30.09
N VAL A 121 -9.91 10.22 -28.98
CA VAL A 121 -9.61 10.59 -27.57
C VAL A 121 -9.84 12.07 -27.20
N SER A 122 -11.08 12.53 -27.39
CA SER A 122 -11.59 13.75 -26.77
C SER A 122 -12.21 13.42 -25.40
N GLY A 123 -11.46 13.69 -24.33
CA GLY A 123 -11.93 13.68 -22.95
C GLY A 123 -11.08 14.68 -22.13
N PRO A 124 -11.55 15.17 -20.96
CA PRO A 124 -10.78 16.05 -20.10
C PRO A 124 -9.38 15.47 -19.84
N THR A 125 -8.32 16.28 -19.80
CA THR A 125 -6.92 15.85 -19.56
C THR A 125 -6.78 14.77 -18.47
N ALA A 126 -7.53 14.90 -17.37
CA ALA A 126 -7.53 13.92 -16.27
C ALA A 126 -7.98 12.51 -16.70
N GLN A 127 -8.98 12.41 -17.58
CA GLN A 127 -9.55 11.15 -18.07
C GLN A 127 -8.58 10.42 -19.02
N ARG A 128 -7.92 11.17 -19.90
CA ARG A 128 -6.88 10.63 -20.79
C ARG A 128 -5.74 10.01 -19.98
N MET A 129 -5.25 10.76 -18.98
CA MET A 129 -4.15 10.32 -18.12
C MET A 129 -4.54 9.16 -17.21
N ALA A 130 -5.76 9.19 -16.66
CA ALA A 130 -6.31 8.10 -15.86
C ALA A 130 -6.26 6.77 -16.63
N THR A 131 -6.73 6.79 -17.87
CA THR A 131 -6.71 5.62 -18.77
C THR A 131 -5.29 5.15 -19.06
N ALA A 132 -4.39 6.07 -19.44
CA ALA A 132 -3.01 5.74 -19.80
C ALA A 132 -2.17 5.21 -18.63
N THR A 133 -2.49 5.59 -17.41
CA THR A 133 -1.70 5.24 -16.21
C THR A 133 -2.40 4.23 -15.30
N GLY A 134 -3.61 3.78 -15.65
CA GLY A 134 -4.36 2.77 -14.89
C GLY A 134 -4.88 3.25 -13.53
N VAL A 135 -5.07 4.56 -13.34
CA VAL A 135 -5.60 5.14 -12.08
C VAL A 135 -6.87 5.94 -12.35
N SER A 136 -7.66 6.26 -11.31
CA SER A 136 -8.87 7.08 -11.50
C SER A 136 -8.57 8.56 -11.74
N GLU A 137 -9.50 9.28 -12.36
CA GLU A 137 -9.41 10.74 -12.53
C GLU A 137 -9.24 11.48 -11.20
N ALA A 138 -9.90 11.00 -10.15
CA ALA A 138 -9.76 11.54 -8.80
C ALA A 138 -8.32 11.38 -8.29
N THR A 139 -7.65 10.28 -8.64
CA THR A 139 -6.24 10.07 -8.31
C THR A 139 -5.33 11.02 -9.09
N ILE A 140 -5.59 11.24 -10.39
CA ILE A 140 -4.82 12.23 -11.17
C ILE A 140 -4.89 13.63 -10.55
N LYS A 141 -6.09 14.07 -10.13
CA LYS A 141 -6.27 15.37 -9.47
C LYS A 141 -5.57 15.44 -8.11
N ARG A 142 -5.61 14.36 -7.32
CA ARG A 142 -4.89 14.27 -6.04
C ARG A 142 -3.38 14.30 -6.23
N ASP A 143 -2.88 13.59 -7.25
CA ASP A 143 -1.47 13.55 -7.61
C ASP A 143 -0.97 14.93 -8.06
N ALA A 144 -1.80 15.70 -8.79
CA ALA A 144 -1.50 17.09 -9.14
C ALA A 144 -1.36 17.98 -7.91
N ALA A 145 -2.31 17.90 -6.96
CA ALA A 145 -2.22 18.65 -5.70
C ALA A 145 -0.98 18.27 -4.89
N PHE A 146 -0.64 16.97 -4.86
CA PHE A 146 0.58 16.48 -4.24
C PHE A 146 1.84 17.03 -4.92
N ALA A 147 1.90 17.01 -6.25
CA ALA A 147 3.06 17.54 -6.99
C ALA A 147 3.28 19.04 -6.75
N VAL A 148 2.19 19.83 -6.75
CA VAL A 148 2.24 21.26 -6.41
C VAL A 148 2.75 21.47 -4.99
N ALA A 149 2.29 20.66 -4.03
CA ALA A 149 2.75 20.75 -2.65
C ALA A 149 4.23 20.40 -2.49
N VAL A 150 4.70 19.35 -3.15
CA VAL A 150 6.13 18.96 -3.16
C VAL A 150 6.98 20.09 -3.74
N ASP A 151 6.55 20.71 -4.84
CA ASP A 151 7.30 21.82 -5.44
C ASP A 151 7.33 23.05 -4.52
N ALA A 152 6.22 23.40 -3.87
CA ALA A 152 6.19 24.50 -2.91
C ALA A 152 7.08 24.23 -1.68
N ILE A 153 7.13 22.98 -1.20
CA ILE A 153 8.05 22.59 -0.12
C ILE A 153 9.50 22.68 -0.60
N ALA A 154 9.81 22.24 -1.82
CA ALA A 154 11.16 22.32 -2.36
C ALA A 154 11.66 23.78 -2.45
N GLU A 155 10.80 24.70 -2.90
CA GLU A 155 11.11 26.13 -3.01
C GLU A 155 11.31 26.78 -1.63
N THR A 156 10.51 26.40 -0.63
CA THR A 156 10.54 27.03 0.70
C THR A 156 11.56 26.40 1.66
N VAL A 157 11.64 25.07 1.67
CA VAL A 157 12.42 24.25 2.61
C VAL A 157 13.74 23.79 2.00
N GLY A 158 13.73 23.43 0.71
CA GLY A 158 14.92 23.05 -0.05
C GLY A 158 14.74 21.76 -0.86
N GLU A 159 15.63 21.54 -1.83
CA GLU A 159 15.64 20.35 -2.71
C GLU A 159 15.88 19.03 -1.96
N GLU A 160 16.53 19.09 -0.79
CA GLU A 160 16.68 17.94 0.10
C GLU A 160 15.32 17.43 0.58
N ALA A 161 14.39 18.33 0.92
CA ALA A 161 13.04 17.96 1.34
C ALA A 161 12.26 17.27 0.22
N ARG A 162 12.37 17.75 -1.03
CA ARG A 162 11.81 17.04 -2.19
C ARG A 162 12.39 15.63 -2.29
N SER A 163 13.72 15.53 -2.17
CA SER A 163 14.41 14.25 -2.31
C SER A 163 13.95 13.23 -1.25
N GLU A 164 13.82 13.68 -0.01
CA GLU A 164 13.29 12.88 1.10
C GLU A 164 11.83 12.45 0.87
N ILE A 165 10.95 13.37 0.45
CA ILE A 165 9.54 13.07 0.17
C ILE A 165 9.38 12.03 -0.96
N LEU A 166 10.21 12.12 -2.00
CA LEU A 166 10.10 11.24 -3.17
C LEU A 166 10.87 9.93 -3.01
N SER A 167 11.69 9.81 -1.97
CA SER A 167 12.42 8.59 -1.64
C SER A 167 11.48 7.43 -1.30
N ARG A 168 12.01 6.21 -1.32
CA ARG A 168 11.27 5.01 -0.91
C ARG A 168 10.99 4.97 0.59
N ASP A 169 11.89 5.57 1.37
CA ASP A 169 11.88 5.56 2.84
C ASP A 169 11.28 6.86 3.40
N ALA A 170 10.45 7.54 2.61
CA ALA A 170 9.83 8.80 3.00
C ALA A 170 8.97 8.60 4.26
N LYS A 171 9.34 9.25 5.36
CA LYS A 171 8.62 9.19 6.66
C LYS A 171 7.34 10.04 6.71
N VAL A 172 6.89 10.55 5.57
CA VAL A 172 5.78 11.51 5.47
C VAL A 172 4.71 11.01 4.52
N THR A 173 3.46 11.10 4.95
CA THR A 173 2.31 10.73 4.14
C THR A 173 2.01 11.81 3.09
N LYS A 174 1.36 11.43 1.99
CA LYS A 174 0.92 12.40 0.97
C LYS A 174 -0.02 13.48 1.53
N GLN A 175 -0.82 13.15 2.54
CA GLN A 175 -1.73 14.11 3.16
C GLN A 175 -0.96 15.17 3.95
N GLU A 176 0.05 14.77 4.71
CA GLU A 176 0.93 15.68 5.43
C GLU A 176 1.72 16.57 4.47
N VAL A 177 2.23 16.00 3.37
CA VAL A 177 2.92 16.77 2.33
C VAL A 177 1.99 17.81 1.72
N VAL A 178 0.74 17.45 1.38
CA VAL A 178 -0.24 18.41 0.83
C VAL A 178 -0.59 19.50 1.85
N ALA A 179 -0.75 19.16 3.12
CA ALA A 179 -0.98 20.13 4.19
C ALA A 179 0.22 21.08 4.35
N LEU A 180 1.43 20.53 4.40
CA LEU A 180 2.67 21.27 4.52
C LEU A 180 2.91 22.19 3.33
N GLY A 181 2.62 21.76 2.09
CA GLY A 181 2.76 22.60 0.90
C GLY A 181 1.85 23.83 0.91
N LYS A 182 0.64 23.71 1.47
CA LYS A 182 -0.24 24.89 1.71
C LYS A 182 0.41 25.84 2.71
N THR A 183 0.97 25.32 3.80
CA THR A 183 1.71 26.12 4.79
C THR A 183 2.98 26.72 4.19
N ALA A 184 3.69 26.02 3.31
CA ALA A 184 4.91 26.52 2.65
C ALA A 184 4.62 27.74 1.79
N THR A 185 3.43 27.81 1.19
CA THR A 185 2.99 28.97 0.39
C THR A 185 2.52 30.13 1.28
N ALA A 186 1.82 29.84 2.38
CA ALA A 186 1.19 30.87 3.22
C ALA A 186 2.09 31.40 4.35
N GLU A 187 2.86 30.52 5.00
CA GLU A 187 3.66 30.79 6.20
C GLU A 187 5.03 30.06 6.12
N PRO A 188 5.99 30.56 5.31
CA PRO A 188 7.25 29.85 5.02
C PRO A 188 8.07 29.44 6.25
N ALA A 189 8.15 30.30 7.26
CA ALA A 189 8.89 30.01 8.50
C ALA A 189 8.27 28.84 9.29
N LYS A 190 6.93 28.78 9.33
CA LYS A 190 6.19 27.72 9.99
C LYS A 190 6.30 26.41 9.22
N ALA A 191 6.33 26.45 7.90
CA ALA A 191 6.56 25.27 7.07
C ALA A 191 7.94 24.66 7.31
N ARG A 192 9.00 25.48 7.43
CA ARG A 192 10.33 24.98 7.79
C ARG A 192 10.34 24.29 9.15
N ALA A 193 9.72 24.89 10.17
CA ALA A 193 9.61 24.28 11.49
C ALA A 193 8.80 22.97 11.47
N ALA A 194 7.69 22.93 10.72
CA ALA A 194 6.86 21.74 10.58
C ALA A 194 7.58 20.61 9.82
N TRP A 195 8.42 20.94 8.82
CA TRP A 195 9.24 19.95 8.13
C TRP A 195 10.24 19.27 9.07
N GLU A 196 10.93 20.04 9.93
CA GLU A 196 11.85 19.48 10.92
C GLU A 196 11.14 18.50 11.88
N GLN A 197 9.92 18.82 12.31
CA GLN A 197 9.13 17.93 13.16
C GLN A 197 8.69 16.65 12.43
N LEU A 198 8.32 16.77 11.15
CA LEU A 198 7.88 15.65 10.33
C LEU A 198 9.02 14.66 10.04
N LYS A 199 10.21 15.16 9.68
CA LYS A 199 11.37 14.28 9.40
C LYS A 199 11.97 13.67 10.67
N SER A 200 11.77 14.31 11.83
CA SER A 200 12.18 13.78 13.13
C SER A 200 11.21 12.75 13.71
N LYS A 201 10.11 12.43 13.01
CA LYS A 201 9.23 11.35 13.45
C LYS A 201 10.05 10.05 13.54
N PRO A 202 9.94 9.30 14.65
CA PRO A 202 10.55 7.98 14.74
C PRO A 202 10.08 7.14 13.55
N ASP A 203 10.97 6.29 13.05
CA ASP A 203 10.62 5.40 11.95
C ASP A 203 9.37 4.61 12.31
N GLU A 204 8.37 4.66 11.44
CA GLU A 204 7.30 3.66 11.43
C GLU A 204 7.85 2.25 11.12
N ASP A 205 9.17 2.02 11.04
CA ASP A 205 9.77 0.67 11.04
C ASP A 205 9.68 -0.03 12.42
N ASP A 206 9.26 0.68 13.48
CA ASP A 206 8.69 0.08 14.72
C ASP A 206 7.16 -0.02 14.69
N ALA A 207 6.52 0.43 13.60
CA ALA A 207 5.13 0.13 13.27
C ALA A 207 5.10 -0.99 12.20
N PRO A 208 4.09 -1.88 12.20
CA PRO A 208 4.13 -3.02 11.29
C PRO A 208 3.99 -2.56 9.84
N LYS A 209 5.06 -2.74 9.04
CA LYS A 209 5.04 -2.70 7.57
C LYS A 209 3.83 -3.46 7.06
N ALA A 210 3.18 -2.94 6.02
CA ALA A 210 1.95 -3.48 5.42
C ALA A 210 2.09 -4.96 5.03
N HIS A 211 1.82 -5.84 5.99
CA HIS A 211 1.71 -7.28 5.90
C HIS A 211 0.56 -7.63 6.83
N VAL A 212 -0.65 -7.83 6.30
CA VAL A 212 -1.85 -8.25 7.08
C VAL A 212 -2.36 -7.25 8.14
N ALA A 213 -1.53 -6.28 8.57
CA ALA A 213 -1.73 -5.45 9.76
C ALA A 213 -2.53 -4.16 9.52
N ASN A 214 -2.88 -3.80 8.27
CA ASN A 214 -3.72 -2.63 7.98
C ASN A 214 -5.23 -2.91 8.12
N ASN A 215 -5.63 -3.69 9.13
CA ASN A 215 -6.96 -3.51 9.72
C ASN A 215 -6.87 -2.30 10.65
N SER A 216 -7.87 -1.44 10.62
CA SER A 216 -7.86 -0.01 11.00
C SER A 216 -7.54 0.34 12.47
N GLY A 217 -6.90 -0.54 13.24
CA GLY A 217 -6.75 -0.44 14.70
C GLY A 217 -8.10 -0.53 15.45
N ASP A 218 -9.19 -0.64 14.70
CA ASP A 218 -10.55 -0.84 15.16
C ASP A 218 -10.72 -2.35 15.31
N ASN A 219 -10.73 -2.85 16.55
CA ASN A 219 -10.68 -4.29 16.84
C ASN A 219 -12.06 -4.95 16.86
N GLU A 220 -13.14 -4.18 16.69
CA GLU A 220 -14.52 -4.68 16.78
C GLU A 220 -15.09 -5.02 15.39
N TRP A 221 -14.74 -6.20 14.90
CA TRP A 221 -15.26 -6.76 13.65
C TRP A 221 -16.31 -7.82 13.96
N TYR A 222 -17.61 -7.48 13.91
CA TYR A 222 -18.64 -8.46 14.27
C TYR A 222 -18.95 -9.41 13.12
N THR A 223 -18.96 -10.70 13.45
CA THR A 223 -19.22 -11.77 12.49
C THR A 223 -20.65 -11.66 11.94
N PRO A 224 -20.84 -11.79 10.62
CA PRO A 224 -22.18 -11.84 10.05
C PRO A 224 -22.99 -13.05 10.58
N PRO A 225 -24.29 -12.89 10.91
CA PRO A 225 -25.10 -13.95 11.52
C PRO A 225 -25.14 -15.28 10.76
N GLU A 226 -24.99 -15.24 9.43
CA GLU A 226 -24.97 -16.42 8.59
C GLU A 226 -23.78 -17.35 8.88
N TYR A 227 -22.61 -16.81 9.21
CA TYR A 227 -21.43 -17.60 9.60
C TYR A 227 -21.62 -18.24 10.97
N ILE A 228 -22.23 -17.52 11.92
CA ILE A 228 -22.54 -18.05 13.26
C ILE A 228 -23.60 -19.15 13.18
N THR A 229 -24.61 -18.97 12.32
CA THR A 229 -25.66 -19.98 12.09
C THR A 229 -25.03 -21.28 11.56
N ALA A 230 -24.15 -21.18 10.57
CA ALA A 230 -23.41 -22.33 10.05
C ALA A 230 -22.50 -22.95 11.11
N ALA A 231 -21.81 -22.14 11.91
CA ALA A 231 -20.96 -22.65 12.99
C ALA A 231 -21.74 -23.48 14.02
N ARG A 232 -22.94 -23.02 14.42
CA ARG A 232 -23.82 -23.77 15.33
C ARG A 232 -24.40 -25.03 14.69
N GLN A 233 -24.65 -25.03 13.38
CA GLN A 233 -25.07 -26.24 12.68
C GLN A 233 -24.00 -27.32 12.73
N VAL A 234 -22.73 -26.95 12.66
CA VAL A 234 -21.59 -27.88 12.77
C VAL A 234 -21.37 -28.30 14.22
N MET A 235 -21.28 -27.33 15.13
CA MET A 235 -20.82 -27.60 16.50
C MET A 235 -21.93 -27.94 17.50
N GLY A 236 -23.21 -27.81 17.12
CA GLY A 236 -24.37 -28.02 18.00
C GLY A 236 -24.61 -26.89 19.01
N GLY A 237 -23.67 -25.96 19.15
CA GLY A 237 -23.69 -24.83 20.06
C GLY A 237 -22.34 -24.12 20.06
N ILE A 238 -22.24 -23.01 20.80
CA ILE A 238 -20.97 -22.32 21.05
C ILE A 238 -20.86 -22.16 22.56
N ASP A 239 -19.87 -22.82 23.16
CA ASP A 239 -19.62 -22.76 24.60
C ASP A 239 -18.76 -21.54 24.93
N LEU A 240 -17.80 -21.22 24.07
CA LEU A 240 -16.82 -20.15 24.30
C LEU A 240 -16.58 -19.29 23.06
N ASP A 241 -16.58 -17.97 23.25
CA ASP A 241 -15.98 -16.98 22.36
C ASP A 241 -14.89 -16.19 23.10
N PRO A 242 -13.59 -16.50 22.87
CA PRO A 242 -12.51 -15.97 23.70
C PRO A 242 -12.09 -14.55 23.31
N ALA A 243 -12.65 -13.98 22.25
CA ALA A 243 -12.31 -12.68 21.71
C ALA A 243 -13.57 -11.93 21.27
N SER A 244 -14.36 -11.47 22.23
CA SER A 244 -15.71 -10.96 21.96
C SER A 244 -15.97 -9.59 22.60
N SER A 245 -17.20 -9.14 22.49
CA SER A 245 -17.80 -8.02 23.21
C SER A 245 -19.26 -8.35 23.52
N GLU A 246 -19.94 -7.59 24.37
CA GLU A 246 -21.38 -7.78 24.60
C GLU A 246 -22.18 -7.69 23.30
N THR A 247 -21.82 -6.74 22.43
CA THR A 247 -22.47 -6.54 21.13
C THR A 247 -22.18 -7.68 20.15
N ALA A 248 -20.94 -8.18 20.09
CA ALA A 248 -20.61 -9.34 19.27
C ALA A 248 -21.34 -10.59 19.75
N ASN A 249 -21.34 -10.82 21.07
CA ASN A 249 -21.95 -12.01 21.67
C ASN A 249 -23.48 -12.02 21.58
N ALA A 250 -24.13 -10.86 21.39
CA ALA A 250 -25.55 -10.83 21.04
C ALA A 250 -25.86 -11.62 19.75
N THR A 251 -24.90 -11.73 18.83
CA THR A 251 -25.00 -12.58 17.62
C THR A 251 -24.40 -13.97 17.85
N VAL A 252 -23.19 -14.03 18.43
CA VAL A 252 -22.45 -15.30 18.63
C VAL A 252 -23.17 -16.23 19.62
N CYS A 253 -23.89 -15.66 20.60
CA CYS A 253 -24.50 -16.29 21.77
C CYS A 253 -23.69 -17.49 22.31
N ALA A 254 -22.40 -17.27 22.54
CA ALA A 254 -21.58 -18.17 23.31
C ALA A 254 -22.04 -18.18 24.77
N ALA A 255 -22.00 -19.35 25.42
CA ALA A 255 -22.34 -19.46 26.84
C ALA A 255 -21.36 -18.67 27.72
N THR A 256 -20.08 -18.64 27.34
CA THR A 256 -19.02 -17.84 27.94
C THR A 256 -18.35 -17.00 26.87
N TYR A 257 -18.04 -15.74 27.15
CA TYR A 257 -17.23 -14.90 26.28
C TYR A 257 -16.30 -14.01 27.09
N TYR A 258 -15.20 -13.58 26.48
CA TYR A 258 -14.25 -12.67 27.12
C TYR A 258 -14.10 -11.38 26.32
N THR A 259 -14.18 -10.25 27.01
CA THR A 259 -13.92 -8.93 26.42
C THR A 259 -12.42 -8.62 26.40
N ALA A 260 -12.06 -7.48 25.79
CA ALA A 260 -10.69 -6.97 25.84
C ALA A 260 -10.19 -6.78 27.28
N GLU A 261 -11.06 -6.35 28.20
CA GLU A 261 -10.76 -6.16 29.62
C GLU A 261 -10.53 -7.49 30.35
N ASP A 262 -11.27 -8.55 29.99
CA ASP A 262 -11.12 -9.87 30.59
C ASP A 262 -9.81 -10.55 30.20
N ASN A 263 -9.26 -10.18 29.04
CA ASN A 263 -8.10 -10.79 28.40
C ASN A 263 -8.25 -12.32 28.25
N GLY A 264 -8.97 -12.74 27.21
CA GLY A 264 -9.25 -14.15 26.90
C GLY A 264 -8.02 -15.05 26.73
N LEU A 265 -6.83 -14.49 26.44
CA LEU A 265 -5.58 -15.25 26.36
C LEU A 265 -5.16 -15.83 27.72
N THR A 266 -5.58 -15.21 28.82
CA THR A 266 -5.26 -15.65 30.19
C THR A 266 -6.21 -16.72 30.73
N LYS A 267 -7.25 -17.06 29.97
CA LYS A 267 -8.35 -17.94 30.40
C LYS A 267 -8.16 -19.35 29.88
N GLN A 268 -8.87 -20.30 30.47
CA GLN A 268 -8.90 -21.68 30.00
C GLN A 268 -9.92 -21.82 28.87
N TRP A 269 -9.53 -22.46 27.77
CA TRP A 269 -10.43 -22.71 26.64
C TRP A 269 -10.85 -24.18 26.61
N ALA A 270 -12.15 -24.42 26.48
CA ALA A 270 -12.73 -25.76 26.44
C ALA A 270 -14.10 -25.74 25.74
N GLY A 271 -14.61 -26.92 25.35
CA GLY A 271 -15.91 -27.08 24.69
C GLY A 271 -15.89 -26.71 23.21
N CYS A 272 -17.02 -26.24 22.69
CA CYS A 272 -17.18 -25.76 21.32
C CYS A 272 -16.79 -24.27 21.22
N VAL A 273 -15.67 -23.98 20.58
CA VAL A 273 -15.09 -22.63 20.53
C VAL A 273 -15.38 -21.95 19.19
N TRP A 274 -16.02 -20.78 19.21
CA TRP A 274 -16.00 -19.87 18.07
C TRP A 274 -14.94 -18.80 18.31
N MET A 275 -14.09 -18.51 17.33
CA MET A 275 -13.08 -17.46 17.47
C MET A 275 -13.03 -16.56 16.24
N ASN A 276 -13.27 -15.26 16.46
CA ASN A 276 -12.97 -14.20 15.51
C ASN A 276 -12.03 -13.20 16.20
N PRO A 277 -10.70 -13.44 16.20
CA PRO A 277 -9.78 -12.69 17.04
C PRO A 277 -9.51 -11.27 16.51
N PRO A 278 -8.96 -10.36 17.32
CA PRO A 278 -8.42 -9.10 16.82
C PRO A 278 -7.34 -9.38 15.78
N TYR A 279 -7.52 -8.83 14.59
CA TYR A 279 -6.61 -9.10 13.45
C TYR A 279 -5.28 -8.34 13.52
N ALA A 280 -5.16 -7.36 14.42
CA ALA A 280 -3.94 -6.62 14.63
C ALA A 280 -2.84 -7.51 15.23
N GLN A 281 -1.60 -7.31 14.80
CA GLN A 281 -0.44 -7.90 15.48
C GLN A 281 -0.21 -7.18 16.82
N PRO A 282 0.21 -7.89 17.89
CA PRO A 282 0.53 -9.34 17.93
C PRO A 282 -0.68 -10.26 18.18
N LEU A 283 -1.86 -9.71 18.47
CA LEU A 283 -3.00 -10.45 19.00
C LEU A 283 -3.45 -11.62 18.11
N VAL A 284 -3.55 -11.45 16.79
CA VAL A 284 -3.95 -12.56 15.90
C VAL A 284 -3.02 -13.77 16.02
N GLN A 285 -1.72 -13.54 16.22
CA GLN A 285 -0.75 -14.61 16.42
C GLN A 285 -0.93 -15.25 17.80
N GLU A 286 -1.07 -14.47 18.86
CA GLU A 286 -1.25 -14.98 20.23
C GLU A 286 -2.52 -15.84 20.37
N PHE A 287 -3.64 -15.40 19.79
CA PHE A 287 -4.89 -16.17 19.79
C PHE A 287 -4.77 -17.46 18.96
N ALA A 288 -4.09 -17.42 17.81
CA ALA A 288 -3.85 -18.59 16.99
C ALA A 288 -2.97 -19.64 17.71
N GLU A 289 -1.87 -19.20 18.31
CA GLU A 289 -0.96 -20.06 19.08
C GLU A 289 -1.66 -20.68 20.29
N LYS A 290 -2.46 -19.88 21.01
CA LYS A 290 -3.26 -20.36 22.14
C LYS A 290 -4.29 -21.41 21.73
N LEU A 291 -5.03 -21.18 20.64
CA LEU A 291 -5.98 -22.17 20.13
C LEU A 291 -5.29 -23.52 19.91
N VAL A 292 -4.18 -23.52 19.18
CA VAL A 292 -3.42 -24.73 18.83
C VAL A 292 -2.90 -25.43 20.10
N ALA A 293 -2.42 -24.68 21.08
CA ALA A 293 -1.96 -25.22 22.36
C ALA A 293 -3.09 -25.84 23.18
N ASP A 294 -4.29 -25.24 23.15
CA ASP A 294 -5.44 -25.67 23.93
C ASP A 294 -6.34 -26.69 23.20
N LEU A 295 -6.04 -27.08 21.96
CA LEU A 295 -6.79 -28.10 21.20
C LEU A 295 -7.09 -29.38 22.00
N PRO A 296 -6.19 -29.94 22.83
CA PRO A 296 -6.50 -31.12 23.65
C PRO A 296 -7.66 -30.93 24.65
N ASN A 297 -7.99 -29.69 25.01
CA ASN A 297 -9.07 -29.34 25.94
C ASN A 297 -10.35 -28.88 25.21
N ILE A 298 -10.26 -28.60 23.92
CA ILE A 298 -11.34 -28.10 23.07
C ILE A 298 -12.03 -29.30 22.40
N THR A 299 -13.37 -29.34 22.48
CA THR A 299 -14.15 -30.40 21.82
C THR A 299 -14.14 -30.21 20.31
N GLN A 300 -14.33 -28.96 19.88
CA GLN A 300 -14.18 -28.53 18.49
C GLN A 300 -14.10 -27.00 18.43
N ALA A 301 -13.53 -26.45 17.36
CA ALA A 301 -13.48 -25.02 17.14
C ALA A 301 -13.74 -24.63 15.69
N ILE A 302 -14.31 -23.45 15.49
CA ILE A 302 -14.33 -22.75 14.20
C ILE A 302 -13.71 -21.36 14.36
N VAL A 303 -12.76 -21.06 13.48
CA VAL A 303 -11.96 -19.83 13.53
C VAL A 303 -12.12 -19.04 12.24
N LEU A 304 -12.45 -17.76 12.34
CA LEU A 304 -12.53 -16.82 11.24
C LEU A 304 -11.36 -15.84 11.28
N VAL A 305 -10.50 -15.87 10.27
CA VAL A 305 -9.26 -15.06 10.19
C VAL A 305 -8.97 -14.59 8.76
N ASN A 306 -8.14 -13.56 8.63
CA ASN A 306 -7.60 -13.15 7.33
C ASN A 306 -6.90 -14.33 6.63
N ASN A 307 -7.01 -14.42 5.31
CA ASN A 307 -6.37 -15.47 4.50
C ASN A 307 -4.86 -15.21 4.26
N ALA A 308 -4.13 -14.92 5.33
CA ALA A 308 -2.70 -14.60 5.33
C ALA A 308 -1.83 -15.87 5.25
N THR A 309 -1.99 -16.60 4.14
CA THR A 309 -1.52 -17.98 3.99
C THR A 309 -0.04 -18.20 4.26
N GLU A 310 0.81 -17.20 4.07
CA GLU A 310 2.26 -17.25 4.26
C GLU A 310 2.71 -17.02 5.71
N THR A 311 1.83 -16.50 6.58
CA THR A 311 2.19 -16.16 7.94
C THR A 311 2.33 -17.39 8.83
N ARG A 312 3.21 -17.32 9.84
CA ARG A 312 3.45 -18.43 10.77
C ARG A 312 2.18 -18.84 11.51
N TRP A 313 1.40 -17.88 12.00
CA TRP A 313 0.16 -18.16 12.72
C TRP A 313 -0.89 -18.83 11.82
N PHE A 314 -1.01 -18.42 10.55
CA PHE A 314 -1.94 -19.05 9.63
C PHE A 314 -1.49 -20.49 9.32
N GLN A 315 -0.20 -20.69 9.08
CA GLN A 315 0.37 -22.02 8.85
C GLN A 315 0.18 -22.94 10.08
N ALA A 316 0.28 -22.41 11.30
CA ALA A 316 0.01 -23.17 12.52
C ALA A 316 -1.47 -23.62 12.59
N LEU A 317 -2.42 -22.71 12.34
CA LEU A 317 -3.85 -23.04 12.30
C LEU A 317 -4.16 -24.03 11.18
N ALA A 318 -3.71 -23.77 9.96
CA ALA A 318 -3.94 -24.63 8.80
C ALA A 318 -3.32 -26.03 8.98
N GLY A 319 -2.16 -26.12 9.64
CA GLY A 319 -1.49 -27.37 9.96
C GLY A 319 -2.17 -28.20 11.05
N ALA A 320 -3.07 -27.60 11.84
CA ALA A 320 -3.80 -28.27 12.92
C ALA A 320 -5.29 -28.50 12.61
N CYS A 321 -5.88 -27.76 11.67
CA CYS A 321 -7.29 -27.88 11.32
C CYS A 321 -7.64 -29.19 10.57
N ALA A 322 -8.91 -29.56 10.57
CA ALA A 322 -9.47 -30.66 9.76
C ALA A 322 -9.97 -30.18 8.40
N ALA A 323 -10.52 -28.96 8.31
CA ALA A 323 -11.01 -28.38 7.07
C ALA A 323 -10.90 -26.84 7.05
N ILE A 324 -10.84 -26.27 5.85
CA ILE A 324 -10.79 -24.82 5.61
C ILE A 324 -11.83 -24.44 4.55
N CYS A 325 -12.68 -23.47 4.84
CA CYS A 325 -13.51 -22.79 3.85
C CYS A 325 -12.84 -21.48 3.42
N PHE A 326 -12.73 -21.28 2.11
CA PHE A 326 -12.32 -20.03 1.47
C PHE A 326 -13.55 -19.37 0.85
N PRO A 327 -14.18 -18.37 1.50
CA PRO A 327 -15.39 -17.73 0.99
C PRO A 327 -15.22 -17.13 -0.41
N ALA A 328 -16.23 -17.30 -1.25
CA ALA A 328 -16.36 -16.74 -2.59
C ALA A 328 -16.78 -15.26 -2.53
N GLY A 329 -15.93 -14.43 -1.89
CA GLY A 329 -16.17 -13.01 -1.71
C GLY A 329 -15.53 -12.47 -0.43
N ARG A 330 -15.67 -11.16 -0.21
CA ARG A 330 -15.27 -10.52 1.05
C ARG A 330 -16.38 -10.70 2.08
N VAL A 331 -16.03 -11.23 3.25
CA VAL A 331 -16.92 -11.29 4.41
C VAL A 331 -17.28 -9.87 4.81
N ARG A 332 -18.57 -9.54 4.83
CA ARG A 332 -19.05 -8.18 5.15
C ARG A 332 -19.26 -8.06 6.65
N PHE A 333 -18.16 -7.88 7.39
CA PHE A 333 -18.24 -7.59 8.81
C PHE A 333 -19.13 -6.37 9.07
N TRP A 334 -19.85 -6.41 10.20
CA TRP A 334 -20.72 -5.32 10.61
C TRP A 334 -20.20 -4.68 11.89
N ALA A 335 -20.43 -3.38 12.03
CA ALA A 335 -20.32 -2.61 13.26
C ALA A 335 -21.49 -1.60 13.28
N PRO A 336 -22.03 -1.21 14.46
CA PRO A 336 -23.19 -0.34 14.60
C PRO A 336 -23.13 0.92 13.73
N ASP A 337 -21.93 1.47 13.53
CA ASP A 337 -21.71 2.71 12.78
C ASP A 337 -21.01 2.53 11.42
N LYS A 338 -20.66 1.29 11.02
CA LYS A 338 -19.91 1.02 9.79
C LYS A 338 -20.21 -0.36 9.20
N VAL A 339 -20.48 -0.41 7.89
CA VAL A 339 -20.37 -1.63 7.09
C VAL A 339 -19.16 -1.47 6.19
N SER A 340 -18.09 -2.21 6.48
CA SER A 340 -16.85 -2.20 5.69
C SER A 340 -16.53 -3.61 5.21
N ALA A 341 -16.21 -3.75 3.93
CA ALA A 341 -15.63 -4.98 3.41
C ALA A 341 -14.10 -4.94 3.67
N PRO A 342 -13.51 -5.96 4.31
CA PRO A 342 -12.08 -6.00 4.55
C PRO A 342 -11.33 -5.99 3.21
N LEU A 343 -10.17 -5.33 3.19
CA LEU A 343 -9.29 -5.34 2.01
C LEU A 343 -8.76 -6.75 1.69
N GLN A 344 -8.71 -7.61 2.71
CA GLN A 344 -8.18 -8.96 2.66
C GLN A 344 -9.27 -10.04 2.58
N GLY A 345 -8.95 -11.16 1.94
CA GLY A 345 -9.81 -12.34 1.97
C GLY A 345 -9.85 -12.95 3.37
N GLN A 346 -10.82 -13.80 3.62
CA GLN A 346 -10.96 -14.52 4.89
C GLN A 346 -10.79 -16.02 4.65
N ALA A 347 -10.49 -16.74 5.72
CA ALA A 347 -10.56 -18.19 5.80
C ALA A 347 -11.32 -18.57 7.05
N VAL A 348 -12.15 -19.62 6.95
CA VAL A 348 -12.82 -20.22 8.09
C VAL A 348 -12.23 -21.60 8.30
N LEU A 349 -11.58 -21.83 9.44
CA LEU A 349 -10.89 -23.08 9.75
C LEU A 349 -11.66 -23.86 10.81
N TYR A 350 -11.84 -25.16 10.57
CA TYR A 350 -12.53 -26.08 11.48
C TYR A 350 -11.55 -27.04 12.13
N PHE A 351 -11.67 -27.20 13.45
CA PHE A 351 -10.89 -28.09 14.28
C PHE A 351 -11.86 -29.04 14.98
N GLY A 352 -11.97 -30.28 14.52
CA GLY A 352 -12.88 -31.27 15.06
C GLY A 352 -12.97 -32.46 14.12
N ASP A 353 -13.75 -33.46 14.52
CA ASP A 353 -13.77 -34.76 13.83
C ASP A 353 -14.81 -34.85 12.71
N ASP A 354 -15.74 -33.90 12.59
CA ASP A 354 -16.83 -33.92 11.60
C ASP A 354 -16.61 -32.91 10.45
N ALA A 355 -15.51 -33.10 9.72
CA ALA A 355 -15.22 -32.31 8.51
C ALA A 355 -16.34 -32.38 7.44
N PRO A 356 -17.09 -33.49 7.27
CA PRO A 356 -18.27 -33.53 6.40
C PRO A 356 -19.37 -32.55 6.81
N ALA A 357 -19.73 -32.47 8.10
CA ALA A 357 -20.71 -31.50 8.58
C ALA A 357 -20.25 -30.06 8.34
N PHE A 358 -18.97 -29.76 8.60
CA PHE A 358 -18.39 -28.46 8.25
C PHE A 358 -18.50 -28.16 6.76
N THR A 359 -18.16 -29.13 5.90
CA THR A 359 -18.25 -28.98 4.45
C THR A 359 -19.68 -28.67 4.01
N GLN A 360 -20.67 -29.38 4.55
CA GLN A 360 -22.07 -29.15 4.22
C GLN A 360 -22.55 -27.77 4.65
N ALA A 361 -22.23 -27.34 5.88
CA ALA A 361 -22.66 -26.06 6.42
C ALA A 361 -21.98 -24.87 5.74
N PHE A 362 -20.72 -25.01 5.31
CA PHE A 362 -19.93 -23.92 4.73
C PHE A 362 -19.82 -23.90 3.21
N ALA A 363 -20.33 -24.92 2.50
CA ALA A 363 -20.31 -24.97 1.03
C ALA A 363 -21.03 -23.79 0.35
N GLY A 364 -22.02 -23.19 1.02
CA GLY A 364 -22.73 -22.01 0.52
C GLY A 364 -21.88 -20.73 0.53
N PHE A 365 -20.81 -20.67 1.34
CA PHE A 365 -19.95 -19.49 1.43
C PHE A 365 -18.81 -19.52 0.43
N GLY A 366 -18.28 -20.69 0.08
CA GLY A 366 -17.13 -20.81 -0.82
C GLY A 366 -16.56 -22.23 -0.91
N VAL A 367 -15.32 -22.33 -1.39
CA VAL A 367 -14.65 -23.62 -1.59
C VAL A 367 -14.17 -24.16 -0.24
N VAL A 368 -14.57 -25.39 0.09
CA VAL A 368 -14.09 -26.10 1.27
C VAL A 368 -13.03 -27.12 0.88
N VAL A 369 -11.91 -27.12 1.61
CA VAL A 369 -10.81 -28.07 1.47
C VAL A 369 -10.69 -28.84 2.78
N ILE A 370 -10.74 -30.17 2.70
CA ILE A 370 -10.47 -31.06 3.83
C ILE A 370 -8.97 -31.39 3.82
N ARG A 371 -8.32 -31.28 4.97
CA ARG A 371 -6.91 -31.64 5.10
C ARG A 371 -6.78 -33.16 5.08
N ALA A 372 -5.90 -33.65 4.21
CA ALA A 372 -5.65 -35.07 3.99
C ALA A 372 -4.95 -35.75 5.17
#